data_AF-A0A7C3WFC9-F1
#
_entry.id   AF-A0A7C3WFC9-F1
#
_cell.length_a   1.000
_cell.length_b   1.000
_cell.length_c   1.000
_cell.angle_alpha   90.00
_cell.angle_beta   90.00
_cell.angle_gamma   90.00
#
_symmetry.space_group_name_H-M   'P 1'
#
loop_
_entity.id
_entity.type
_entity.pdbx_description
1 polymer ?
#
loop_
_entity_poly.entity_id
_entity_poly.type
_entity_poly.pdbx_seq_one_letter_code
_entity_poly.pdbx_strand_id
1 'polypeptide(L)'
;MAKRLRDTGQGARGTEKRQLANLLNSRLAASASLWGWLLGYTLGVWALLRASFRFGGRTWYGMEVFRQLDTYLHAPTSFSLASLVAILLGGVQTALLATLHNRFNFPLHPAGFVVSGSWSMNLFWVSLFVAWLLKASLIRWGGLALHRQAMPFFMGLVIGDYLMGSFWSLWGCWQKRPAYNFLP
;
A
#
# COMPACT_ATOMS: atom_id res chain seq x y z
N MET A 1 4.48 -39.54 44.96
CA MET A 1 4.80 -39.51 43.52
C MET A 1 3.60 -39.15 42.63
N ALA A 2 2.41 -39.74 42.84
CA ALA A 2 1.20 -39.50 42.02
C ALA A 2 0.66 -38.04 41.99
N LYS A 3 0.90 -37.24 43.05
CA LYS A 3 0.45 -35.83 43.11
C LYS A 3 1.20 -34.93 42.12
N ARG A 4 2.52 -35.12 41.98
CA ARG A 4 3.37 -34.38 41.01
C ARG A 4 3.00 -34.65 39.55
N LEU A 5 2.59 -35.87 39.22
CA LEU A 5 2.13 -36.25 37.87
C LEU A 5 0.75 -35.64 37.54
N ARG A 6 -0.09 -35.43 38.56
CA ARG A 6 -1.40 -34.78 38.41
C ARG A 6 -1.26 -33.28 38.20
N ASP A 7 -0.37 -32.62 38.93
CA ASP A 7 -0.12 -31.18 38.82
C ASP A 7 0.58 -30.80 37.50
N THR A 8 1.51 -31.63 37.02
CA THR A 8 2.15 -31.45 35.69
C THR A 8 1.17 -31.68 34.54
N GLY A 9 0.28 -32.67 34.63
CA GLY A 9 -0.78 -32.90 33.65
C GLY A 9 -1.83 -31.78 33.60
N GLN A 10 -2.16 -31.17 34.74
CA GLN A 10 -3.07 -30.02 34.80
C GLN A 10 -2.45 -28.74 34.23
N GLY A 11 -1.16 -28.49 34.49
CA GLY A 11 -0.41 -27.37 33.91
C GLY A 11 -0.32 -27.45 32.38
N ALA A 12 0.01 -28.63 31.85
CA ALA A 12 0.09 -28.88 30.41
C ALA A 12 -1.27 -28.71 29.69
N ARG A 13 -2.36 -29.18 30.30
CA ARG A 13 -3.73 -28.98 29.77
C ARG A 13 -4.14 -27.51 29.76
N GLY A 14 -3.70 -26.74 30.75
CA GLY A 14 -3.96 -25.30 30.83
C GLY A 14 -3.22 -24.49 29.76
N THR A 15 -1.97 -24.85 29.47
CA THR A 15 -1.18 -24.24 28.39
C THR A 15 -1.73 -24.58 27.02
N GLU A 16 -2.15 -25.83 26.79
CA GLU A 16 -2.73 -26.27 25.52
C GLU A 16 -4.08 -25.58 25.24
N LYS A 17 -4.96 -25.48 26.24
CA LYS A 17 -6.22 -24.71 26.12
C LYS A 17 -5.97 -23.23 25.82
N ARG A 18 -4.98 -22.60 26.45
CA ARG A 18 -4.59 -21.20 26.15
C ARG A 18 -4.01 -21.04 24.75
N GLN A 19 -3.19 -21.98 24.31
CA GLN A 19 -2.66 -22.00 22.94
C GLN A 19 -3.77 -22.17 21.89
N LEU A 20 -4.69 -23.11 22.11
CA LEU A 20 -5.86 -23.31 21.25
C LEU A 20 -6.75 -22.06 21.21
N ALA A 21 -7.01 -21.42 22.36
CA ALA A 21 -7.77 -20.17 22.41
C ALA A 21 -7.07 -19.03 21.64
N ASN A 22 -5.75 -18.89 21.75
CA ASN A 22 -4.99 -17.90 20.99
C ASN A 22 -4.99 -18.19 19.48
N LEU A 23 -4.92 -19.45 19.08
CA LEU A 23 -5.02 -19.85 17.66
C LEU A 23 -6.42 -19.60 17.10
N LEU A 24 -7.47 -19.86 17.89
CA LEU A 24 -8.84 -19.55 17.47
C LEU A 24 -9.05 -18.03 17.35
N ASN A 25 -8.59 -17.25 18.32
CA ASN A 25 -8.66 -15.79 18.29
C ASN A 25 -7.86 -15.19 17.12
N SER A 26 -6.68 -15.72 16.81
CA SER A 26 -5.87 -15.25 15.69
C SER A 26 -6.52 -15.59 14.34
N ARG A 27 -7.14 -16.77 14.20
CA ARG A 27 -7.90 -17.15 13.00
C ARG A 27 -9.16 -16.32 12.83
N LEU A 28 -9.86 -16.00 13.92
CA LEU A 28 -11.01 -15.10 13.93
C LEU A 28 -10.61 -13.67 13.57
N ALA A 29 -9.49 -13.17 14.09
CA ALA A 29 -8.97 -11.85 13.73
C ALA A 29 -8.53 -11.79 12.26
N ALA A 30 -7.88 -12.85 11.77
CA ALA A 30 -7.47 -12.95 10.37
C ALA A 30 -8.69 -13.04 9.44
N SER A 31 -9.69 -13.84 9.79
CA SER A 31 -10.91 -13.95 8.98
C SER A 31 -11.71 -12.65 9.02
N ALA A 32 -11.86 -12.00 10.16
CA ALA A 32 -12.49 -10.68 10.27
C ALA A 32 -11.78 -9.63 9.42
N SER A 33 -10.45 -9.61 9.42
CA SER A 33 -9.66 -8.68 8.59
C SER A 33 -9.86 -8.96 7.09
N LEU A 34 -9.89 -10.23 6.70
CA LEU A 34 -10.12 -10.65 5.32
C LEU A 34 -11.52 -10.27 4.84
N TRP A 35 -12.55 -10.54 5.65
CA TRP A 35 -13.93 -10.16 5.35
C TRP A 35 -14.09 -8.64 5.32
N GLY A 36 -13.47 -7.91 6.25
CA GLY A 36 -13.46 -6.45 6.25
C GLY A 36 -12.86 -5.88 4.97
N TRP A 37 -11.74 -6.44 4.50
CA TRP A 37 -11.11 -6.02 3.25
C TRP A 37 -11.97 -6.33 2.03
N LEU A 38 -12.51 -7.56 1.93
CA LEU A 38 -13.36 -7.97 0.81
C LEU A 38 -14.64 -7.13 0.71
N LEU A 39 -15.35 -6.95 1.83
CA LEU A 39 -16.57 -6.16 1.89
C LEU A 39 -16.28 -4.68 1.64
N GLY A 40 -15.23 -4.13 2.26
CA GLY A 40 -14.83 -2.74 2.05
C GLY A 40 -14.48 -2.45 0.60
N TYR A 41 -13.69 -3.32 -0.03
CA TYR A 41 -13.30 -3.17 -1.44
C TYR A 41 -14.51 -3.28 -2.37
N THR A 42 -15.34 -4.30 -2.21
CA THR A 42 -16.53 -4.50 -3.05
C THR A 42 -17.55 -3.37 -2.90
N LEU A 43 -17.85 -2.94 -1.67
CA LEU A 43 -18.75 -1.81 -1.43
C LEU A 43 -18.17 -0.50 -1.96
N GLY A 44 -16.86 -0.29 -1.82
CA GLY A 44 -16.17 0.88 -2.36
C GLY A 44 -16.28 0.97 -3.88
N VAL A 45 -16.00 -0.12 -4.58
CA VAL A 45 -16.15 -0.21 -6.05
C VAL A 45 -17.60 0.03 -6.47
N TRP A 46 -18.56 -0.62 -5.79
CA TRP A 46 -19.98 -0.43 -6.08
C TRP A 46 -20.43 1.01 -5.88
N ALA A 47 -20.04 1.64 -4.77
CA ALA A 47 -20.40 3.03 -4.46
C ALA A 47 -19.79 4.00 -5.48
N LEU A 48 -18.52 3.81 -5.85
CA LEU A 48 -17.84 4.61 -6.86
C LEU A 48 -18.51 4.47 -8.23
N LEU A 49 -18.85 3.25 -8.63
CA LEU A 49 -19.49 2.96 -9.90
C LEU A 49 -20.88 3.61 -9.96
N ARG A 50 -21.69 3.43 -8.91
CA ARG A 50 -23.02 4.05 -8.80
C ARG A 50 -22.96 5.57 -8.80
N ALA A 51 -22.00 6.15 -8.09
CA ALA A 51 -21.77 7.59 -8.09
C ALA A 51 -21.39 8.09 -9.49
N SER A 52 -20.51 7.35 -10.19
CA SER A 52 -20.08 7.68 -11.55
C SER A 52 -21.22 7.67 -12.56
N PHE A 53 -22.13 6.68 -12.48
CA PHE A 53 -23.31 6.64 -13.34
C PHE A 53 -24.33 7.75 -13.05
N ARG A 54 -24.42 8.20 -11.79
CA ARG A 54 -25.44 9.17 -11.36
C ARG A 54 -25.01 10.62 -11.46
N PHE A 55 -23.74 10.91 -11.19
CA PHE A 55 -23.19 12.26 -11.11
C PHE A 55 -22.16 12.57 -12.21
N GLY A 56 -21.90 11.61 -13.10
CA GLY A 56 -20.80 11.67 -14.06
C GLY A 56 -19.51 11.13 -13.43
N GLY A 57 -18.87 10.19 -14.12
CA GLY A 57 -17.61 9.61 -13.67
C GLY A 57 -16.47 10.62 -13.75
N ARG A 58 -15.45 10.41 -12.92
CA ARG A 58 -14.16 11.11 -13.06
C ARG A 58 -13.59 10.81 -14.45
N THR A 59 -13.53 11.83 -15.32
CA THR A 59 -13.24 11.67 -16.76
C THR A 59 -11.86 11.07 -17.04
N TRP A 60 -10.90 11.30 -16.15
CA TRP A 60 -9.51 10.84 -16.32
C TRP A 60 -9.34 9.33 -16.38
N TYR A 61 -10.21 8.54 -15.75
CA TYR A 61 -10.12 7.08 -15.87
C TYR A 61 -10.39 6.58 -17.29
N GLY A 62 -11.26 7.26 -18.04
CA GLY A 62 -11.53 6.95 -19.44
C GLY A 62 -10.62 7.69 -20.42
N MET A 63 -10.14 8.89 -20.05
CA MET A 63 -9.34 9.75 -20.93
C MET A 63 -8.11 9.04 -21.49
N GLU A 64 -7.41 8.19 -20.72
CA GLU A 64 -6.20 7.53 -21.24
C GLU A 64 -6.51 6.60 -22.43
N VAL A 65 -7.61 5.84 -22.35
CA VAL A 65 -8.05 4.96 -23.45
C VAL A 65 -8.51 5.77 -24.65
N PHE A 66 -9.29 6.83 -24.43
CA PHE A 66 -9.73 7.71 -25.52
C PHE A 66 -8.58 8.49 -26.15
N ARG A 67 -7.58 8.92 -25.36
CA ARG A 67 -6.37 9.60 -25.83
C ARG A 67 -5.49 8.67 -26.64
N GLN A 68 -5.37 7.40 -26.24
CA GLN A 68 -4.70 6.38 -27.04
C GLN A 68 -5.44 6.13 -28.36
N LEU A 69 -6.77 6.00 -28.33
CA LEU A 69 -7.57 5.85 -29.54
C LEU A 69 -7.44 7.06 -30.47
N ASP A 70 -7.55 8.28 -29.95
CA ASP A 70 -7.35 9.54 -30.68
C ASP A 70 -5.96 9.58 -31.34
N THR A 71 -4.92 9.16 -30.61
CA THR A 71 -3.57 9.01 -31.15
C THR A 71 -3.54 8.02 -32.31
N TYR A 72 -4.16 6.85 -32.18
CA TYR A 72 -4.18 5.85 -33.26
C TYR A 72 -4.97 6.31 -34.49
N LEU A 73 -6.03 7.11 -34.31
CA LEU A 73 -6.88 7.61 -35.38
C LEU A 73 -6.24 8.80 -36.12
N HIS A 74 -5.61 9.73 -35.41
CA HIS A 74 -5.10 10.99 -35.97
C HIS A 74 -3.59 11.00 -36.22
N ALA A 75 -2.84 10.15 -35.52
CA ALA A 75 -1.40 10.02 -35.66
C ALA A 75 -0.98 8.54 -35.57
N PRO A 76 -1.39 7.70 -36.54
CA PRO A 76 -1.09 6.27 -36.51
C PRO A 76 0.41 6.06 -36.36
N THR A 77 0.81 5.58 -35.18
CA THR A 77 2.21 5.36 -34.85
C THR A 77 2.71 4.18 -35.65
N SER A 78 3.55 4.44 -36.67
CA SER A 78 4.32 3.40 -37.33
C SER A 78 5.39 2.87 -36.38
N PHE A 79 5.90 1.66 -36.68
CA PHE A 79 7.04 1.13 -35.94
C PHE A 79 8.22 2.12 -36.00
N SER A 80 8.61 2.65 -34.85
CA SER A 80 9.74 3.57 -34.75
C SER A 80 10.92 2.87 -34.10
N LEU A 81 12.01 2.77 -34.86
CA LEU A 81 13.27 2.20 -34.38
C LEU A 81 13.77 2.94 -33.12
N ALA A 82 13.56 4.26 -33.05
CA ALA A 82 13.90 5.07 -31.89
C ALA A 82 13.17 4.62 -30.61
N SER A 83 11.87 4.31 -30.69
CA SER A 83 11.11 3.84 -29.52
C SER A 83 11.55 2.43 -29.12
N LEU A 84 11.82 1.55 -30.09
CA LEU A 84 12.35 0.21 -29.78
C LEU A 84 13.70 0.30 -29.07
N VAL A 85 14.62 1.14 -29.56
CA VAL A 85 15.92 1.36 -28.93
C VAL A 85 15.76 1.93 -27.52
N ALA A 86 14.85 2.91 -27.33
CA ALA A 86 14.59 3.48 -26.01
C ALA A 86 14.05 2.43 -25.02
N ILE A 87 13.11 1.58 -25.44
CA ILE A 87 12.57 0.48 -24.62
C ILE A 87 13.67 -0.52 -24.26
N LEU A 88 14.48 -0.93 -25.24
CA LEU A 88 15.58 -1.87 -25.01
C LEU A 88 16.64 -1.28 -24.07
N LEU A 89 17.01 -0.01 -24.26
CA LEU A 89 17.94 0.69 -23.36
C LEU A 89 17.39 0.77 -21.93
N GLY A 90 16.12 1.14 -21.76
CA GLY A 90 15.48 1.15 -20.44
C GLY A 90 15.43 -0.23 -19.79
N GLY A 91 15.15 -1.27 -20.58
CA GLY A 91 15.18 -2.66 -20.13
C GLY A 91 16.57 -3.12 -19.70
N VAL A 92 17.60 -2.84 -20.51
CA VAL A 92 19.01 -3.14 -20.20
C VAL A 92 19.45 -2.39 -18.94
N GLN A 93 19.11 -1.11 -18.82
CA GLN A 93 19.46 -0.30 -17.66
C GLN A 93 18.82 -0.83 -16.37
N THR A 94 17.55 -1.23 -16.44
CA THR A 94 16.85 -1.86 -15.32
C THR A 94 17.44 -3.22 -14.95
N ALA A 95 17.76 -4.06 -15.94
CA ALA A 95 18.40 -5.36 -15.72
C ALA A 95 19.82 -5.22 -15.13
N LEU A 96 20.58 -4.22 -15.58
CA LEU A 96 21.89 -3.89 -15.03
C LEU A 96 21.77 -3.44 -13.56
N LEU A 97 20.86 -2.53 -13.25
CA LEU A 97 20.60 -2.10 -11.87
C LEU A 97 20.17 -3.27 -10.98
N ALA A 98 19.32 -4.16 -11.48
CA ALA A 98 18.88 -5.35 -10.74
C ALA A 98 20.03 -6.33 -10.46
N THR A 99 20.89 -6.59 -11.45
CA THR A 99 22.05 -7.46 -11.26
C THR A 99 23.10 -6.84 -10.34
N LEU A 100 23.36 -5.54 -10.47
CA LEU A 100 24.28 -4.81 -9.59
C LEU A 100 23.77 -4.75 -8.14
N HIS A 101 22.47 -4.51 -7.95
CA HIS A 101 21.87 -4.50 -6.63
C HIS A 101 21.98 -5.88 -5.96
N ASN A 102 21.59 -6.95 -6.67
CA ASN A 102 21.60 -8.31 -6.13
C ASN A 102 23.01 -8.88 -5.93
N ARG A 103 24.00 -8.49 -6.76
CA ARG A 103 25.34 -9.07 -6.71
C ARG A 103 26.34 -8.23 -5.92
N PHE A 104 26.22 -6.91 -5.96
CA PHE A 104 27.22 -5.99 -5.41
C PHE A 104 26.66 -5.07 -4.30
N ASN A 105 25.45 -5.32 -3.80
CA ASN A 105 24.77 -4.48 -2.80
C ASN A 105 24.77 -2.99 -3.20
N PHE A 106 24.64 -2.72 -4.50
CA PHE A 106 24.69 -1.36 -5.02
C PHE A 106 23.54 -0.53 -4.42
N PRO A 107 23.79 0.70 -3.93
CA PRO A 107 22.82 1.46 -3.15
C PRO A 107 21.64 1.98 -3.97
N LEU A 108 21.75 2.00 -5.31
CA LEU A 108 20.64 2.36 -6.19
C LEU A 108 19.73 1.16 -6.41
N HIS A 109 18.49 1.29 -5.95
CA HIS A 109 17.48 0.26 -6.03
C HIS A 109 16.73 0.32 -7.38
N PRO A 110 16.61 -0.78 -8.15
CA PRO A 110 15.97 -0.79 -9.47
C PRO A 110 14.50 -0.35 -9.42
N ALA A 111 13.77 -0.67 -8.34
CA ALA A 111 12.38 -0.23 -8.19
C ALA A 111 12.24 1.31 -8.13
N GLY A 112 13.21 2.02 -7.55
CA GLY A 112 13.17 3.49 -7.52
C GLY A 112 13.32 4.09 -8.92
N PHE A 113 14.17 3.48 -9.75
CA PHE A 113 14.37 3.87 -11.14
C PHE A 113 13.08 3.71 -11.96
N VAL A 114 12.42 2.55 -11.87
CA VAL A 114 11.19 2.27 -12.64
C VAL A 114 10.03 3.19 -12.24
N VAL A 115 9.87 3.45 -10.94
CA VAL A 115 8.73 4.23 -10.44
C VAL A 115 8.97 5.74 -10.54
N SER A 116 10.21 6.19 -10.79
CA SER A 116 10.58 7.62 -10.87
C SER A 116 9.74 8.45 -11.85
N GLY A 117 9.35 7.86 -13.00
CA GLY A 117 8.54 8.53 -14.02
C GLY A 117 7.03 8.47 -13.80
N SER A 118 6.55 7.82 -12.73
CA SER A 118 5.12 7.66 -12.48
C SER A 118 4.54 8.91 -11.81
N TRP A 119 3.31 9.28 -12.18
CA TRP A 119 2.56 10.37 -11.52
C TRP A 119 2.52 10.20 -9.99
N SER A 120 2.33 8.97 -9.51
CA SER A 120 2.36 8.64 -8.10
C SER A 120 3.68 9.04 -7.42
N MET A 121 4.82 8.86 -8.09
CA MET A 121 6.11 9.27 -7.52
C MET A 121 6.24 10.78 -7.42
N ASN A 122 5.69 11.53 -8.39
CA ASN A 122 5.67 12.99 -8.33
C ASN A 122 4.87 13.52 -7.11
N LEU A 123 3.82 12.80 -6.69
CA LEU A 123 3.09 13.12 -5.47
C LEU A 123 3.84 12.69 -4.19
N PHE A 124 4.42 11.50 -4.18
CA PHE A 124 4.90 10.87 -2.95
C PHE A 124 6.39 11.07 -2.64
N TRP A 125 7.20 11.62 -3.55
CA TRP A 125 8.66 11.70 -3.34
C TRP A 125 9.05 12.46 -2.06
N VAL A 126 8.37 13.57 -1.74
CA VAL A 126 8.63 14.34 -0.51
C VAL A 126 8.30 13.50 0.72
N SER A 127 7.14 12.84 0.73
CA SER A 127 6.73 11.97 1.84
C SER A 127 7.69 10.80 2.03
N LEU A 128 8.17 10.18 0.94
CA LEU A 128 9.21 9.15 1.00
C LEU A 128 10.53 9.69 1.56
N PHE A 129 10.94 10.89 1.13
CA PHE A 129 12.16 11.52 1.60
C PHE A 129 12.09 11.83 3.11
N VAL A 130 10.98 12.37 3.59
CA VAL A 130 10.74 12.63 5.01
C VAL A 130 10.69 11.32 5.80
N ALA A 131 10.00 10.30 5.30
CA ALA A 131 9.95 8.99 5.96
C ALA A 131 11.35 8.34 6.06
N TRP A 132 12.15 8.44 5.00
CA TRP A 132 13.54 7.98 4.99
C TRP A 132 14.40 8.75 5.99
N LEU A 133 14.29 10.08 6.03
CA LEU A 133 15.03 10.94 6.95
C LEU A 133 14.69 10.62 8.41
N LEU A 134 13.39 10.51 8.74
CA LEU A 134 12.93 10.14 10.08
C LEU A 134 13.43 8.75 10.48
N LYS A 135 13.30 7.77 9.59
CA LYS A 135 13.79 6.40 9.84
C LYS A 135 15.31 6.38 10.05
N ALA A 136 16.06 7.08 9.20
CA ALA A 136 17.52 7.17 9.31
C ALA A 136 17.94 7.82 10.63
N SER A 137 17.32 8.93 11.03
CA SER A 137 17.58 9.60 12.31
C SER A 137 17.22 8.71 13.51
N LEU A 138 16.06 8.04 13.49
CA LEU A 138 15.64 7.13 14.56
C LEU A 138 16.63 5.98 14.76
N ILE A 139 17.09 5.36 13.66
CA ILE A 139 18.04 4.26 13.74
C ILE A 139 19.43 4.78 14.17
N ARG A 140 19.86 5.94 13.67
CA ARG A 140 21.18 6.50 13.97
C ARG A 140 21.32 6.97 15.42
N TRP A 141 20.25 7.47 16.04
CA TRP A 141 20.29 7.98 17.41
C TRP A 141 19.72 7.01 18.45
N GLY A 142 18.75 6.17 18.08
CA GLY A 142 18.04 5.27 19.03
C GLY A 142 18.24 3.77 18.81
N GLY A 143 18.95 3.37 17.75
CA GLY A 143 19.16 1.96 17.41
C GLY A 143 17.85 1.19 17.12
N LEU A 144 17.93 -0.14 17.10
CA LEU A 144 16.80 -1.01 16.74
C LEU A 144 15.66 -0.99 17.77
N ALA A 145 15.97 -0.73 19.04
CA ALA A 145 14.98 -0.68 20.12
C ALA A 145 14.02 0.51 19.96
N LEU A 146 14.56 1.71 19.70
CA LEU A 146 13.75 2.91 19.49
C LEU A 146 12.90 2.79 18.22
N HIS A 147 13.44 2.19 17.15
CA HIS A 147 12.67 1.91 15.94
C HIS A 147 11.45 1.04 16.24
N ARG A 148 11.61 -0.05 17.00
CA ARG A 148 10.48 -0.93 17.40
C ARG A 148 9.44 -0.21 18.26
N GLN A 149 9.86 0.73 19.10
CA GLN A 149 8.94 1.54 19.91
C GLN A 149 8.22 2.62 19.09
N ALA A 150 8.85 3.14 18.03
CA ALA A 150 8.26 4.13 17.14
C ALA A 150 7.31 3.51 16.09
N MET A 151 7.43 2.22 15.78
CA MET A 151 6.51 1.50 14.86
C MET A 151 5.02 1.75 15.12
N PRO A 152 4.48 1.61 16.35
CA PRO A 152 3.08 1.89 16.62
C PRO A 152 2.68 3.35 16.35
N PHE A 153 3.57 4.32 16.55
CA PHE A 153 3.30 5.74 16.23
C PHE A 153 3.09 5.95 14.72
N PHE A 154 3.99 5.43 13.89
CA PHE A 154 3.84 5.54 12.43
C PHE A 154 2.62 4.78 11.90
N MET A 155 2.33 3.62 12.48
CA MET A 155 1.10 2.87 12.16
C MET A 155 -0.14 3.69 12.52
N GLY A 156 -0.13 4.36 13.68
CA GLY A 156 -1.19 5.27 14.11
C GLY A 156 -1.34 6.48 13.18
N LEU A 157 -0.24 7.04 12.66
CA LEU A 157 -0.26 8.13 11.68
C LEU A 157 -0.98 7.70 10.39
N VAL A 158 -0.64 6.52 9.85
CA VAL A 158 -1.27 5.96 8.64
C VAL A 158 -2.76 5.74 8.87
N ILE A 159 -3.13 5.11 9.99
CA ILE A 159 -4.54 4.86 10.34
C ILE A 159 -5.28 6.20 10.52
N GLY A 160 -4.67 7.18 11.17
CA GLY A 160 -5.25 8.50 11.41
C GLY A 160 -5.56 9.24 10.12
N ASP A 161 -4.68 9.15 9.12
CA ASP A 161 -4.88 9.75 7.79
C ASP A 161 -6.11 9.17 7.08
N TYR A 162 -6.26 7.83 7.08
CA TYR A 162 -7.43 7.15 6.54
C TYR A 162 -8.73 7.48 7.30
N LEU A 163 -8.66 7.55 8.64
CA LEU A 163 -9.81 7.89 9.48
C LEU A 163 -10.28 9.33 9.23
N MET A 164 -9.34 10.27 9.12
CA MET A 164 -9.64 11.67 8.83
C MET A 164 -10.28 11.83 7.44
N GLY A 165 -9.73 11.18 6.41
CA GLY A 165 -10.31 11.16 5.07
C GLY A 165 -11.72 10.58 5.03
N SER A 166 -11.94 9.49 5.78
CA SER A 166 -13.27 8.85 5.90
C SER A 166 -14.26 9.76 6.65
N PHE A 167 -13.81 10.41 7.73
CA PHE A 167 -14.63 11.34 8.51
C PHE A 167 -15.11 12.52 7.67
N TRP A 168 -14.22 13.20 6.95
CA TRP A 168 -14.59 14.31 6.08
C TRP A 168 -15.50 13.89 4.92
N SER A 169 -15.29 12.71 4.36
CA SER A 169 -16.15 12.16 3.31
C SER A 169 -17.58 11.94 3.83
N LEU A 170 -17.73 11.34 5.01
CA LEU A 170 -19.03 11.13 5.65
C LEU A 170 -19.70 12.45 6.03
N TRP A 171 -18.94 13.39 6.58
CA TRP A 171 -19.41 14.74 6.90
C TRP A 171 -19.91 15.50 5.66
N GLY A 172 -19.19 15.42 4.54
CA GLY A 172 -19.59 16.00 3.27
C GLY A 172 -20.89 15.42 2.73
N CYS A 173 -21.03 14.08 2.79
CA CYS A 173 -22.27 13.39 2.44
C CYS A 173 -23.45 13.85 3.31
N TRP A 174 -23.23 14.03 4.62
CA TRP A 174 -24.26 14.49 5.55
C TRP A 174 -24.70 15.93 5.27
N GLN A 175 -23.73 16.85 5.08
CA GLN A 175 -23.99 18.27 4.83
C GLN A 175 -24.39 18.57 3.37
N LYS A 176 -24.35 17.58 2.48
CA LYS A 176 -24.52 17.75 1.01
C LYS A 176 -23.62 18.84 0.42
N ARG A 177 -22.41 18.98 0.96
CA ARG A 177 -21.40 19.94 0.49
C ARG A 177 -20.14 19.20 0.04
N PRO A 178 -19.41 19.72 -0.97
CA PRO A 178 -18.12 19.16 -1.33
C PRO A 178 -17.19 19.27 -0.12
N ALA A 179 -16.80 18.12 0.42
CA ALA A 179 -15.84 18.03 1.52
C ALA A 179 -14.45 17.68 0.98
N TYR A 180 -13.48 17.69 1.88
CA TYR A 180 -12.08 17.40 1.58
C TYR A 180 -11.92 16.06 0.84
N ASN A 181 -11.35 16.11 -0.37
CA ASN A 181 -10.98 14.92 -1.13
C ASN A 181 -9.59 14.48 -0.71
N PHE A 182 -9.51 13.27 -0.15
CA PHE A 182 -8.26 12.66 0.31
C PHE A 182 -7.25 12.41 -0.83
N LEU A 183 -7.75 12.20 -2.05
CA LEU A 183 -6.94 12.09 -3.27
C LEU A 183 -7.48 13.10 -4.30
N PRO A 184 -6.61 13.93 -4.90
CA PRO A 184 -7.02 14.84 -5.98
C PRO A 184 -7.72 14.10 -7.13
#